data_AF-A0A975BE57-F1
#
_entry.id   AF-A0A975BE57-F1
#
_cell.length_a   1.000
_cell.length_b   1.000
_cell.length_c   1.000
_cell.angle_alpha   90.00
_cell.angle_beta   90.00
_cell.angle_gamma   90.00
#
_symmetry.space_group_name_H-M   'P 1'
#
loop_
_entity.id
_entity.type
_entity.pdbx_description
1 polymer ?
#
loop_
_entity_poly.entity_id
_entity_poly.type
_entity_poly.pdbx_seq_one_letter_code
_entity_poly.pdbx_strand_id
1 'polypeptide(L)'
;MKKSDYRNTYHRLVTEANLEKIKQILNKQGYYDTNTVEQIKYEEKDNLSYYILNVDSTKYIGQGAYAMLDGIFVEINSIIRQWEGIFYLPIMIIRKVTSENLKPYINPDMHKIHELIHLQYIIDHINKNPDYIEEARIYNAGSCSYADIKKSIKFELTKLFFNELPAFVADFENGERDYYLYSDGMASVAASDNKDEYVQYNLAQYIAKLRAAYISRFPDKTKEISDYIADEVNKQGKEIFGYINTMEKLAIVLFKFMFLAERYGKHFKLEECHI
;
A
#
# COMPACT_ATOMS: atom_id res chain seq x y z
N MET A 1 -0.13 -3.62 -32.89
CA MET A 1 0.31 -2.51 -32.02
C MET A 1 1.49 -2.99 -31.18
N LYS A 2 2.60 -2.24 -31.14
CA LYS A 2 3.66 -2.52 -30.15
C LYS A 2 3.04 -2.29 -28.77
N LYS A 3 3.10 -3.29 -27.89
CA LYS A 3 2.78 -3.09 -26.47
C LYS A 3 3.64 -1.92 -25.98
N SER A 4 3.02 -0.88 -25.43
CA SER A 4 3.76 0.21 -24.83
C SER A 4 4.58 -0.36 -23.68
N ASP A 5 5.88 -0.09 -23.69
CA ASP A 5 6.78 -0.47 -22.61
C ASP A 5 6.55 0.51 -21.47
N TYR A 6 5.77 0.08 -20.47
CA TYR A 6 5.41 0.91 -19.34
C TYR A 6 6.64 1.35 -18.57
N ARG A 7 7.63 0.46 -18.37
CA ARG A 7 8.85 0.77 -17.64
C ARG A 7 9.64 1.88 -18.34
N ASN A 8 9.87 1.76 -19.64
CA ASN A 8 10.55 2.79 -20.42
C ASN A 8 9.74 4.10 -20.49
N THR A 9 8.42 4.02 -20.53
CA THR A 9 7.54 5.20 -20.47
C THR A 9 7.66 5.90 -19.12
N TYR A 10 7.64 5.13 -18.02
CA TYR A 10 7.81 5.62 -16.66
C TYR A 10 9.14 6.37 -16.51
N HIS A 11 10.28 5.78 -16.88
CA HIS A 11 11.58 6.44 -16.77
C HIS A 11 11.69 7.71 -17.62
N ARG A 12 11.03 7.76 -18.77
CA ARG A 12 11.00 8.97 -19.60
C ARG A 12 10.06 10.04 -19.05
N LEU A 13 9.00 9.63 -18.36
CA LEU A 13 8.00 10.52 -17.76
C LEU A 13 8.53 11.11 -16.47
N VAL A 14 8.97 10.27 -15.54
CA VAL A 14 9.34 10.64 -14.17
C VAL A 14 10.77 11.17 -14.14
N THR A 15 10.87 12.45 -14.49
CA THR A 15 12.13 13.21 -14.49
C THR A 15 11.89 14.60 -13.90
N GLU A 16 12.95 15.25 -13.42
CA GLU A 16 12.89 16.64 -12.96
C GLU A 16 12.37 17.58 -14.06
N ALA A 17 12.81 17.39 -15.31
CA ALA A 17 12.42 18.20 -16.46
C ALA A 17 10.91 18.14 -16.78
N ASN A 18 10.22 17.08 -16.37
CA ASN A 18 8.78 16.92 -16.59
C ASN A 18 7.92 17.33 -15.38
N LEU A 19 8.52 17.59 -14.21
CA LEU A 19 7.81 17.83 -12.96
C LEU A 19 6.73 18.92 -13.10
N GLU A 20 7.09 20.06 -13.68
CA GLU A 20 6.15 21.19 -13.83
C GLU A 20 4.97 20.86 -14.76
N LYS A 21 5.19 20.05 -15.80
CA LYS A 21 4.09 19.58 -16.67
C LYS A 21 3.20 18.57 -15.95
N ILE A 22 3.79 17.71 -15.13
CA ILE A 22 3.03 16.78 -14.28
C ILE A 22 2.16 17.56 -13.30
N LYS A 23 2.71 18.52 -12.56
CA LYS A 23 1.94 19.41 -11.68
C LYS A 23 0.76 20.07 -12.39
N GLN A 24 0.98 20.60 -13.60
CA GLN A 24 -0.11 21.16 -14.42
C GLN A 24 -1.21 20.14 -14.73
N ILE A 25 -0.85 18.89 -15.05
CA ILE A 25 -1.82 17.80 -15.28
C ILE A 25 -2.60 17.51 -13.99
N LEU A 26 -1.92 17.39 -12.85
CA LEU A 26 -2.55 17.09 -11.55
C LEU A 26 -3.53 18.19 -11.12
N ASN A 27 -3.13 19.46 -11.26
CA ASN A 27 -3.99 20.61 -11.00
C ASN A 27 -5.22 20.60 -11.91
N LYS A 28 -5.04 20.34 -13.21
CA LYS A 28 -6.14 20.30 -14.17
C LYS A 28 -7.14 19.17 -13.89
N GLN A 29 -6.65 18.02 -13.43
CA GLN A 29 -7.46 16.84 -13.14
C GLN A 29 -8.03 16.82 -11.72
N GLY A 30 -7.59 17.74 -10.84
CA GLY A 30 -8.12 17.91 -9.50
C GLY A 30 -7.73 16.79 -8.54
N TYR A 31 -6.58 16.14 -8.74
CA TYR A 31 -6.09 15.06 -7.87
C TYR A 31 -5.75 15.54 -6.46
N TYR A 32 -5.16 16.73 -6.36
CA TYR A 32 -4.87 17.42 -5.11
C TYR A 32 -5.23 18.90 -5.26
N ASP A 33 -5.35 19.62 -4.14
CA ASP A 33 -5.46 21.08 -4.19
C ASP A 33 -4.14 21.70 -4.69
N THR A 34 -4.23 22.92 -5.23
CA THR A 34 -3.07 23.58 -5.86
C THR A 34 -1.87 23.70 -4.92
N ASN A 35 -2.08 24.01 -3.65
CA ASN A 35 -0.97 24.15 -2.70
C ASN A 35 -0.27 22.81 -2.44
N THR A 36 -1.03 21.72 -2.40
CA THR A 36 -0.47 20.36 -2.28
C THR A 36 0.30 19.97 -3.54
N VAL A 37 -0.22 20.25 -4.75
CA VAL A 37 0.48 19.95 -6.01
C VAL A 37 1.84 20.67 -6.10
N GLU A 38 1.92 21.93 -5.67
CA GLU A 38 3.16 22.69 -5.73
C GLU A 38 4.28 22.14 -4.83
N GLN A 39 3.91 21.37 -3.80
CA GLN A 39 4.86 20.73 -2.88
C GLN A 39 5.47 19.44 -3.43
N ILE A 40 4.98 18.94 -4.57
CA ILE A 40 5.52 17.74 -5.21
C ILE A 40 6.93 18.03 -5.72
N LYS A 41 7.86 17.14 -5.37
CA LYS A 41 9.28 17.21 -5.76
C LYS A 41 9.69 15.97 -6.56
N TYR A 42 10.79 16.10 -7.29
CA TYR A 42 11.50 14.98 -7.91
C TYR A 42 12.56 14.44 -6.96
N GLU A 43 12.68 13.12 -6.88
CA GLU A 43 13.79 12.44 -6.23
C GLU A 43 14.27 11.24 -7.07
N GLU A 44 15.51 10.83 -6.83
CA GLU A 44 16.12 9.66 -7.42
C GLU A 44 16.95 8.93 -6.38
N LYS A 45 16.76 7.61 -6.27
CA LYS A 45 17.55 6.76 -5.38
C LYS A 45 17.80 5.42 -6.06
N ASP A 46 19.04 4.96 -6.06
CA ASP A 46 19.44 3.67 -6.63
C ASP A 46 18.97 3.44 -8.09
N ASN A 47 19.02 4.49 -8.92
CA ASN A 47 18.51 4.56 -10.30
C ASN A 47 16.98 4.43 -10.46
N LEU A 48 16.23 4.57 -9.36
CA LEU A 48 14.77 4.66 -9.37
C LEU A 48 14.34 6.11 -9.12
N SER A 49 13.80 6.74 -10.16
CA SER A 49 13.21 8.08 -10.10
C SER A 49 11.75 8.03 -9.63
N TYR A 50 11.32 8.99 -8.82
CA TYR A 50 9.95 9.10 -8.33
C TYR A 50 9.58 10.55 -7.99
N TYR A 51 8.28 10.83 -7.98
CA TYR A 51 7.75 12.07 -7.43
C TYR A 51 7.33 11.86 -5.99
N ILE A 52 7.66 12.83 -5.14
CA ILE A 52 7.44 12.77 -3.69
C ILE A 52 6.62 13.97 -3.23
N LEU A 53 5.69 13.72 -2.32
CA LEU A 53 4.84 14.71 -1.67
C LEU A 53 4.97 14.57 -0.16
N ASN A 54 5.45 15.62 0.51
CA ASN A 54 5.49 15.65 1.97
C ASN A 54 4.18 16.26 2.49
N VAL A 55 3.41 15.50 3.28
CA VAL A 55 2.16 15.98 3.88
C VAL A 55 2.28 16.10 5.39
N ASP A 56 1.81 17.23 5.92
CA ASP A 56 1.66 17.46 7.36
C ASP A 56 0.22 17.12 7.75
N SER A 57 -0.09 15.82 7.83
CA SER A 57 -1.44 15.35 8.13
C SER A 57 -1.45 14.47 9.37
N THR A 58 -2.02 15.00 10.44
CA THR A 58 -2.25 14.28 11.70
C THR A 58 -3.34 13.21 11.59
N LYS A 59 -4.18 13.28 10.55
CA LYS A 59 -5.36 12.42 10.34
C LYS A 59 -5.03 10.93 10.20
N TYR A 60 -3.77 10.59 9.89
CA TYR A 60 -3.36 9.22 9.63
C TYR A 60 -2.32 8.67 10.63
N ILE A 61 -1.99 9.41 11.69
CA ILE A 61 -1.06 8.96 12.75
C ILE A 61 -1.52 7.63 13.35
N GLY A 62 -2.83 7.48 13.56
CA GLY A 62 -3.43 6.25 14.11
C GLY A 62 -3.35 5.01 13.21
N GLN A 63 -2.77 5.13 12.01
CA GLN A 63 -2.66 4.01 11.06
C GLN A 63 -1.21 3.51 10.87
N GLY A 64 -0.22 4.17 11.47
CA GLY A 64 1.19 3.73 11.45
C GLY A 64 1.92 3.82 10.10
N ALA A 65 1.25 4.29 9.04
CA ALA A 65 1.86 4.44 7.72
C ALA A 65 2.45 5.86 7.54
N TYR A 66 3.77 5.97 7.66
CA TYR A 66 4.54 7.23 7.50
C TYR A 66 5.05 7.46 6.08
N ALA A 67 4.98 6.44 5.23
CA ALA A 67 5.11 6.55 3.79
C ALA A 67 3.96 5.76 3.15
N MET A 68 3.57 6.14 1.93
CA MET A 68 2.68 5.36 1.07
C MET A 68 2.88 5.72 -0.40
N LEU A 69 2.63 4.78 -1.29
CA LEU A 69 2.44 5.06 -2.72
C LEU A 69 0.97 5.33 -3.04
N ASP A 70 0.71 6.53 -3.55
CA ASP A 70 -0.58 6.88 -4.13
C ASP A 70 -0.55 6.70 -5.65
N GLY A 71 -1.44 5.86 -6.17
CA GLY A 71 -1.53 5.54 -7.58
C GLY A 71 -2.56 6.40 -8.31
N ILE A 72 -2.11 7.39 -9.07
CA ILE A 72 -3.00 8.31 -9.80
C ILE A 72 -3.09 7.95 -11.29
N PHE A 73 -4.26 8.21 -11.90
CA PHE A 73 -4.57 7.82 -13.27
C PHE A 73 -4.59 9.04 -14.20
N VAL A 74 -3.48 9.28 -14.91
CA VAL A 74 -3.25 10.54 -15.64
C VAL A 74 -3.11 10.32 -17.14
N GLU A 75 -3.52 11.32 -17.93
CA GLU A 75 -3.24 11.33 -19.38
C GLU A 75 -1.92 12.06 -19.61
N ILE A 76 -0.95 11.39 -20.22
CA ILE A 76 0.44 11.90 -20.35
C ILE A 76 0.87 12.17 -21.80
N ASN A 77 -0.03 12.06 -22.77
CA ASN A 77 0.26 12.21 -24.19
C ASN A 77 0.86 13.59 -24.55
N SER A 78 0.60 14.62 -23.75
CA SER A 78 1.21 15.96 -23.86
C SER A 78 2.71 15.99 -23.54
N ILE A 79 3.20 14.99 -22.78
CA ILE A 79 4.60 14.83 -22.39
C ILE A 79 5.24 13.69 -23.19
N ILE A 80 4.64 12.50 -23.13
CA ILE A 80 5.10 11.29 -23.81
C ILE A 80 4.11 10.93 -24.92
N ARG A 81 4.36 11.48 -26.12
CA ARG A 81 3.48 11.30 -27.28
C ARG A 81 3.26 9.85 -27.71
N GLN A 82 4.15 8.94 -27.33
CA GLN A 82 4.04 7.51 -27.67
C GLN A 82 3.06 6.75 -26.76
N TRP A 83 2.63 7.34 -25.64
CA TRP A 83 1.64 6.73 -24.76
C TRP A 83 0.23 7.18 -25.15
N GLU A 84 -0.63 6.22 -25.46
CA GLU A 84 -2.04 6.45 -25.75
C GLU A 84 -2.87 5.92 -24.58
N GLY A 85 -3.77 6.76 -24.05
CA GLY A 85 -4.67 6.42 -22.95
C GLY A 85 -4.14 6.81 -21.57
N ILE A 86 -4.72 6.19 -20.54
CA ILE A 86 -4.45 6.46 -19.13
C ILE A 86 -3.12 5.84 -18.74
N PHE A 87 -2.33 6.58 -17.98
CA PHE A 87 -1.10 6.14 -17.36
C PHE A 87 -1.30 6.07 -15.85
N TYR A 88 -0.80 5.01 -15.21
CA TYR A 88 -0.74 4.91 -13.76
C TYR A 88 0.53 5.62 -13.29
N LEU A 89 0.43 6.72 -12.55
CA LEU A 89 1.57 7.45 -12.03
C LEU A 89 1.60 7.28 -10.50
N PRO A 90 2.54 6.53 -9.93
CA PRO A 90 2.77 6.49 -8.49
C PRO A 90 3.36 7.82 -7.99
N ILE A 91 2.81 8.36 -6.90
CA ILE A 91 3.36 9.47 -6.13
C ILE A 91 3.65 8.96 -4.72
N MET A 92 4.90 9.13 -4.27
CA MET A 92 5.28 8.77 -2.91
C MET A 92 4.85 9.86 -1.94
N ILE A 93 3.93 9.54 -1.05
CA ILE A 93 3.50 10.42 0.02
C ILE A 93 4.32 10.09 1.27
N ILE A 94 5.06 11.07 1.79
CA ILE A 94 5.74 10.99 3.08
C ILE A 94 5.00 11.84 4.09
N ARG A 95 4.79 11.28 5.28
CA ARG A 95 4.11 11.94 6.37
C ARG A 95 5.10 12.26 7.48
N LYS A 96 4.95 13.44 8.07
CA LYS A 96 5.73 13.80 9.25
C LYS A 96 5.25 12.99 10.46
N VAL A 97 6.19 12.43 11.22
CA VAL A 97 5.90 11.89 12.54
C VAL A 97 5.65 13.05 13.48
N THR A 98 4.39 13.29 13.86
CA THR A 98 4.02 14.40 14.75
C THR A 98 3.88 13.98 16.21
N SER A 99 3.67 12.69 16.51
CA SER A 99 3.59 12.20 17.90
C SER A 99 5.00 11.95 18.46
N GLU A 100 5.37 12.70 19.50
CA GLU A 100 6.69 12.55 20.14
C GLU A 100 6.83 11.21 20.88
N ASN A 101 5.72 10.60 21.31
CA ASN A 101 5.73 9.27 21.96
C ASN A 101 6.08 8.14 21.00
N LEU A 102 5.67 8.23 19.74
CA LEU A 102 5.91 7.18 18.73
C LEU A 102 7.22 7.38 17.98
N LYS A 103 7.69 8.63 17.88
CA LYS A 103 8.89 9.01 17.13
C LYS A 103 10.14 8.16 17.40
N PRO A 104 10.41 7.66 18.62
CA PRO A 104 11.55 6.77 18.86
C PRO A 104 11.42 5.37 18.26
N TYR A 105 10.20 4.94 17.92
CA TYR A 105 9.88 3.61 17.42
C TYR A 105 9.70 3.59 15.91
N ILE A 106 9.37 4.72 15.31
CA ILE A 106 9.16 4.83 13.87
C ILE A 106 10.50 5.08 13.19
N ASN A 107 10.75 4.33 12.13
CA ASN A 107 11.86 4.57 11.23
C ASN A 107 11.35 5.07 9.86
N PRO A 108 11.27 6.39 9.62
CA PRO A 108 10.75 6.94 8.37
C PRO A 108 11.54 6.50 7.13
N ASP A 109 12.86 6.30 7.26
CA ASP A 109 13.70 5.85 6.16
C ASP A 109 13.39 4.41 5.75
N MET A 110 13.09 3.54 6.73
CA MET A 110 12.61 2.18 6.47
C MET A 110 11.27 2.18 5.74
N HIS A 111 10.32 3.01 6.19
CA HIS A 111 9.03 3.13 5.51
C HIS A 111 9.19 3.68 4.09
N LYS A 112 10.13 4.60 3.85
CA LYS A 112 10.45 5.06 2.51
C LYS A 112 11.04 3.93 1.65
N ILE A 113 11.94 3.10 2.19
CA ILE A 113 12.50 1.93 1.50
C ILE A 113 11.39 0.93 1.14
N HIS A 114 10.47 0.66 2.07
CA HIS A 114 9.29 -0.19 1.86
C HIS A 114 8.49 0.26 0.63
N GLU A 115 8.18 1.56 0.54
CA GLU A 115 7.45 2.10 -0.61
C GLU A 115 8.27 2.08 -1.91
N LEU A 116 9.59 2.22 -1.87
CA LEU A 116 10.42 2.07 -3.08
C LEU A 116 10.39 0.64 -3.61
N ILE A 117 10.28 -0.37 -2.72
CA ILE A 117 10.08 -1.75 -3.14
C ILE A 117 8.75 -1.86 -3.87
N HIS A 118 7.65 -1.34 -3.32
CA HIS A 118 6.36 -1.33 -4.02
C HIS A 118 6.44 -0.65 -5.38
N LEU A 119 7.18 0.47 -5.48
CA LEU A 119 7.31 1.22 -6.72
C LEU A 119 7.99 0.37 -7.80
N GLN A 120 9.06 -0.33 -7.46
CA GLN A 120 9.75 -1.21 -8.39
C GLN A 120 8.82 -2.36 -8.84
N TYR A 121 8.13 -3.00 -7.89
CA TYR A 121 7.24 -4.12 -8.18
C TYR A 121 6.04 -3.71 -9.02
N ILE A 122 5.44 -2.54 -8.78
CA ILE A 122 4.29 -2.07 -9.55
C ILE A 122 4.68 -1.70 -10.98
N ILE A 123 5.86 -1.07 -11.19
CA ILE A 123 6.38 -0.77 -12.53
C ILE A 123 6.58 -2.07 -13.31
N ASP A 124 7.20 -3.06 -12.67
CA ASP A 124 7.48 -4.35 -13.31
C ASP A 124 6.22 -5.16 -13.58
N HIS A 125 5.25 -5.08 -12.67
CA HIS A 125 3.96 -5.74 -12.81
C HIS A 125 3.18 -5.15 -13.99
N ILE A 126 3.01 -3.82 -14.06
CA ILE A 126 2.28 -3.17 -15.16
C ILE A 126 2.98 -3.43 -16.50
N ASN A 127 4.31 -3.43 -16.52
CA ASN A 127 5.05 -3.72 -17.74
C ASN A 127 4.80 -5.15 -18.27
N LYS A 128 4.61 -6.12 -17.39
CA LYS A 128 4.27 -7.51 -17.75
C LYS A 128 2.77 -7.67 -18.04
N ASN A 129 1.93 -6.96 -17.29
CA ASN A 129 0.47 -7.04 -17.31
C ASN A 129 -0.15 -5.64 -17.49
N PRO A 130 -0.17 -5.09 -18.72
CA PRO A 130 -0.67 -3.73 -18.95
C PRO A 130 -2.14 -3.52 -18.58
N ASP A 131 -2.95 -4.59 -18.61
CA ASP A 131 -4.36 -4.57 -18.22
C ASP A 131 -4.57 -4.18 -16.75
N TYR A 132 -3.51 -4.27 -15.92
CA TYR A 132 -3.53 -3.82 -14.52
C TYR A 132 -4.04 -2.39 -14.38
N ILE A 133 -3.70 -1.47 -15.29
CA ILE A 133 -4.12 -0.06 -15.17
C ILE A 133 -5.65 0.04 -15.18
N GLU A 134 -6.31 -0.66 -16.10
CA GLU A 134 -7.77 -0.62 -16.20
C GLU A 134 -8.43 -1.46 -15.08
N GLU A 135 -7.86 -2.61 -14.75
CA GLU A 135 -8.32 -3.43 -13.63
C GLU A 135 -8.24 -2.67 -12.31
N ALA A 136 -7.18 -1.91 -12.06
CA ALA A 136 -7.03 -1.08 -10.87
C ALA A 136 -8.09 0.02 -10.77
N ARG A 137 -8.58 0.55 -11.89
CA ARG A 137 -9.67 1.55 -11.89
C ARG A 137 -11.01 0.92 -11.53
N ILE A 138 -11.30 -0.26 -12.08
CA ILE A 138 -12.60 -0.93 -11.96
C ILE A 138 -12.72 -1.72 -10.65
N TYR A 139 -11.65 -2.43 -10.28
CA TYR A 139 -11.68 -3.48 -9.27
C TYR A 139 -11.00 -3.09 -7.96
N ASN A 140 -10.60 -1.82 -7.77
CA ASN A 140 -10.09 -1.41 -6.46
C ASN A 140 -11.19 -1.44 -5.38
N ALA A 141 -10.77 -1.65 -4.13
CA ALA A 141 -11.66 -1.78 -2.99
C ALA A 141 -12.50 -0.52 -2.69
N GLY A 142 -12.19 0.63 -3.29
CA GLY A 142 -12.94 1.88 -3.13
C GLY A 142 -13.98 2.13 -4.23
N SER A 143 -13.76 1.62 -5.45
CA SER A 143 -14.58 1.93 -6.63
C SER A 143 -15.46 0.77 -7.09
N CYS A 144 -15.18 -0.47 -6.68
CA CYS A 144 -15.82 -1.62 -7.29
C CYS A 144 -17.34 -1.62 -7.12
N SER A 145 -18.02 -2.20 -8.13
CA SER A 145 -19.46 -2.39 -8.14
C SER A 145 -19.89 -3.57 -7.27
N TYR A 146 -21.16 -3.58 -6.85
CA TYR A 146 -21.74 -4.71 -6.12
C TYR A 146 -21.65 -6.03 -6.89
N ALA A 147 -21.74 -5.99 -8.22
CA ALA A 147 -21.67 -7.18 -9.07
C ALA A 147 -20.25 -7.75 -9.19
N ASP A 148 -19.22 -6.94 -8.92
CA ASP A 148 -17.83 -7.30 -9.14
C ASP A 148 -17.05 -7.56 -7.84
N ILE A 149 -17.72 -7.63 -6.68
CA ILE A 149 -17.08 -7.85 -5.36
C ILE A 149 -16.06 -9.00 -5.39
N LYS A 150 -16.42 -10.15 -5.96
CA LYS A 150 -15.52 -11.31 -6.06
C LYS A 150 -14.27 -11.02 -6.89
N LYS A 151 -14.40 -10.34 -8.03
CA LYS A 151 -13.26 -9.96 -8.89
C LYS A 151 -12.39 -8.92 -8.21
N SER A 152 -13.01 -7.97 -7.52
CA SER A 152 -12.37 -6.92 -6.75
C SER A 152 -11.54 -7.48 -5.59
N ILE A 153 -12.09 -8.41 -4.82
CA ILE A 153 -11.36 -9.13 -3.76
C ILE A 153 -10.17 -9.90 -4.37
N LYS A 154 -10.38 -10.60 -5.48
CA LYS A 154 -9.29 -11.30 -6.17
C LYS A 154 -8.17 -10.35 -6.60
N PHE A 155 -8.52 -9.21 -7.20
CA PHE A 155 -7.58 -8.19 -7.63
C PHE A 155 -6.77 -7.63 -6.44
N GLU A 156 -7.45 -7.20 -5.38
CA GLU A 156 -6.82 -6.61 -4.19
C GLU A 156 -5.93 -7.60 -3.44
N LEU A 157 -6.35 -8.86 -3.30
CA LEU A 157 -5.50 -9.88 -2.68
C LEU A 157 -4.32 -10.24 -3.57
N THR A 158 -4.50 -10.34 -4.89
CA THR A 158 -3.36 -10.55 -5.81
C THR A 158 -2.34 -9.43 -5.64
N LYS A 159 -2.80 -8.16 -5.59
CA LYS A 159 -1.97 -6.99 -5.29
C LYS A 159 -1.23 -7.11 -3.97
N LEU A 160 -1.93 -7.50 -2.91
CA LEU A 160 -1.33 -7.72 -1.60
C LEU A 160 -0.15 -8.72 -1.67
N PHE A 161 -0.37 -9.88 -2.30
CA PHE A 161 0.63 -10.94 -2.36
C PHE A 161 1.82 -10.63 -3.28
N PHE A 162 1.64 -9.90 -4.39
CA PHE A 162 2.78 -9.56 -5.24
C PHE A 162 3.53 -8.29 -4.81
N ASN A 163 2.88 -7.38 -4.07
CA ASN A 163 3.43 -6.07 -3.75
C ASN A 163 3.84 -5.92 -2.27
N GLU A 164 2.95 -6.27 -1.34
CA GLU A 164 3.18 -6.10 0.10
C GLU A 164 4.10 -7.18 0.67
N LEU A 165 3.87 -8.44 0.28
CA LEU A 165 4.64 -9.56 0.80
C LEU A 165 6.16 -9.40 0.58
N PRO A 166 6.68 -9.07 -0.63
CA PRO A 166 8.11 -8.84 -0.80
C PRO A 166 8.66 -7.68 0.04
N ALA A 167 7.86 -6.64 0.27
CA ALA A 167 8.27 -5.51 1.10
C ALA A 167 8.37 -5.92 2.57
N PHE A 168 7.40 -6.67 3.11
CA PHE A 168 7.49 -7.20 4.48
C PHE A 168 8.70 -8.11 4.69
N VAL A 169 9.02 -8.95 3.70
CA VAL A 169 10.23 -9.78 3.75
C VAL A 169 11.48 -8.91 3.82
N ALA A 170 11.56 -7.87 2.99
CA ALA A 170 12.69 -6.95 2.97
C ALA A 170 12.81 -6.12 4.25
N ASP A 171 11.69 -5.67 4.84
CA ASP A 171 11.70 -4.95 6.11
C ASP A 171 12.36 -5.79 7.21
N PHE A 172 11.95 -7.06 7.31
CA PHE A 172 12.55 -7.99 8.26
C PHE A 172 14.04 -8.22 7.97
N GLU A 173 14.41 -8.38 6.71
CA GLU A 173 15.82 -8.57 6.32
C GLU A 173 16.68 -7.33 6.62
N ASN A 174 16.07 -6.14 6.61
CA ASN A 174 16.70 -4.87 6.98
C ASN A 174 16.67 -4.56 8.49
N GLY A 175 16.17 -5.48 9.31
CA GLY A 175 16.23 -5.38 10.78
C GLY A 175 14.94 -4.96 11.46
N GLU A 176 13.84 -4.76 10.73
CA GLU A 176 12.53 -4.51 11.35
C GLU A 176 12.04 -5.76 12.08
N ARG A 177 11.62 -5.60 13.34
CA ARG A 177 11.17 -6.69 14.21
C ARG A 177 9.86 -6.37 14.89
N ASP A 178 9.46 -5.11 14.88
CA ASP A 178 8.35 -4.61 15.67
C ASP A 178 7.02 -4.80 14.94
N TYR A 179 6.03 -5.20 15.70
CA TYR A 179 4.62 -5.23 15.34
C TYR A 179 3.91 -4.12 16.05
N TYR A 180 3.09 -3.42 15.28
CA TYR A 180 2.25 -2.38 15.82
C TYR A 180 0.81 -2.86 15.83
N LEU A 181 0.17 -2.79 17.00
CA LEU A 181 -1.27 -2.92 17.15
C LEU A 181 -1.81 -1.56 17.55
N TYR A 182 -2.58 -0.95 16.65
CA TYR A 182 -3.27 0.32 16.90
C TYR A 182 -4.73 0.04 17.26
N SER A 183 -5.15 0.43 18.47
CA SER A 183 -6.52 0.23 18.97
C SER A 183 -6.90 1.34 19.94
N ASP A 184 -8.07 1.96 19.76
CA ASP A 184 -8.67 2.93 20.71
C ASP A 184 -7.70 4.00 21.24
N GLY A 185 -6.96 4.66 20.34
CA GLY A 185 -6.01 5.71 20.72
C GLY A 185 -4.74 5.19 21.40
N MET A 186 -4.48 3.88 21.35
CA MET A 186 -3.27 3.25 21.85
C MET A 186 -2.50 2.57 20.70
N ALA A 187 -1.18 2.63 20.77
CA ALA A 187 -0.29 1.74 20.03
C ALA A 187 0.36 0.77 21.00
N SER A 188 0.30 -0.53 20.70
CA SER A 188 1.02 -1.57 21.42
C SER A 188 2.10 -2.14 20.51
N VAL A 189 3.32 -2.23 21.04
CA VAL A 189 4.49 -2.72 20.30
C VAL A 189 4.98 -4.03 20.91
N ALA A 190 5.14 -5.05 20.07
CA ALA A 190 5.77 -6.32 20.39
C ALA A 190 6.79 -6.66 19.30
N ALA A 191 7.83 -7.42 19.60
CA ALA A 191 8.83 -7.84 18.62
C ALA A 191 8.78 -9.35 18.37
N SER A 192 9.22 -9.81 17.20
CA SER A 192 9.55 -11.22 16.97
C SER A 192 10.76 -11.36 16.08
N ASP A 193 11.63 -12.30 16.45
CA ASP A 193 12.81 -12.69 15.68
C ASP A 193 12.48 -13.74 14.59
N ASN A 194 11.21 -14.09 14.41
CA ASN A 194 10.78 -15.04 13.39
C ASN A 194 10.22 -14.32 12.16
N LYS A 195 10.92 -14.46 11.02
CA LYS A 195 10.53 -13.85 9.73
C LYS A 195 9.15 -14.29 9.25
N ASP A 196 8.83 -15.58 9.37
CA ASP A 196 7.56 -16.12 8.88
C ASP A 196 6.40 -15.59 9.71
N GLU A 197 6.57 -15.49 11.03
CA GLU A 197 5.58 -14.85 11.91
C GLU A 197 5.42 -13.36 11.57
N TYR A 198 6.52 -12.69 11.22
CA TYR A 198 6.50 -11.27 10.85
C TYR A 198 5.69 -11.00 9.61
N VAL A 199 6.00 -11.75 8.57
CA VAL A 199 5.32 -11.65 7.28
C VAL A 199 3.85 -12.03 7.41
N GLN A 200 3.54 -13.12 8.13
CA GLN A 200 2.18 -13.59 8.32
C GLN A 200 1.34 -12.60 9.12
N TYR A 201 1.89 -11.98 10.17
CA TYR A 201 1.17 -10.97 10.93
C TYR A 201 0.82 -9.75 10.07
N ASN A 202 1.79 -9.19 9.34
CA ASN A 202 1.56 -8.01 8.51
C ASN A 202 0.53 -8.31 7.39
N LEU A 203 0.64 -9.46 6.73
CA LEU A 203 -0.39 -9.91 5.78
C LEU A 203 -1.77 -10.03 6.43
N ALA A 204 -1.86 -10.63 7.62
CA ALA A 204 -3.12 -10.80 8.33
C ALA A 204 -3.78 -9.46 8.66
N GLN A 205 -3.00 -8.45 9.07
CA GLN A 205 -3.52 -7.11 9.33
C GLN A 205 -4.12 -6.48 8.08
N TYR A 206 -3.41 -6.54 6.95
CA TYR A 206 -3.91 -5.96 5.70
C TYR A 206 -5.17 -6.69 5.21
N ILE A 207 -5.22 -8.02 5.30
CA ILE A 207 -6.41 -8.81 4.95
C ILE A 207 -7.59 -8.44 5.86
N ALA A 208 -7.36 -8.27 7.16
CA ALA A 208 -8.39 -7.84 8.10
C ALA A 208 -8.93 -6.44 7.78
N LYS A 209 -8.04 -5.47 7.48
CA LYS A 209 -8.40 -4.11 7.05
C LYS A 209 -9.20 -4.13 5.74
N LEU A 210 -8.75 -4.91 4.76
CA LEU A 210 -9.43 -5.08 3.47
C LEU A 210 -10.84 -5.66 3.66
N ARG A 211 -10.96 -6.72 4.48
CA ARG A 211 -12.26 -7.32 4.83
C ARG A 211 -13.20 -6.29 5.47
N ALA A 212 -12.71 -5.53 6.45
CA ALA A 212 -13.49 -4.50 7.12
C ALA A 212 -13.98 -3.42 6.13
N ALA A 213 -13.12 -2.98 5.21
CA ALA A 213 -13.47 -2.00 4.18
C ALA A 213 -14.61 -2.51 3.27
N TYR A 214 -14.53 -3.77 2.80
CA TYR A 214 -15.60 -4.36 2.00
C TYR A 214 -16.91 -4.54 2.77
N ILE A 215 -16.86 -5.02 4.01
CA ILE A 215 -18.06 -5.19 4.85
C ILE A 215 -18.74 -3.85 5.12
N SER A 216 -17.95 -2.80 5.39
CA SER A 216 -18.48 -1.45 5.58
C SER A 216 -19.21 -0.93 4.34
N ARG A 217 -18.66 -1.19 3.13
CA ARG A 217 -19.30 -0.80 1.85
C ARG A 217 -20.49 -1.67 1.47
N PHE A 218 -20.46 -2.96 1.81
CA PHE A 218 -21.46 -3.95 1.40
C PHE A 218 -21.90 -4.83 2.59
N PRO A 219 -22.60 -4.27 3.59
CA PRO A 219 -22.92 -4.97 4.84
C PRO A 219 -23.74 -6.26 4.63
N ASP A 220 -24.64 -6.25 3.64
CA ASP A 220 -25.49 -7.39 3.30
C ASP A 220 -24.72 -8.58 2.70
N LYS A 221 -23.45 -8.39 2.32
CA LYS A 221 -22.58 -9.42 1.73
C LYS A 221 -21.50 -9.93 2.68
N THR A 222 -21.61 -9.67 3.98
CA THR A 222 -20.59 -10.00 4.98
C THR A 222 -20.07 -11.44 4.89
N LYS A 223 -20.96 -12.43 4.73
CA LYS A 223 -20.58 -13.84 4.61
C LYS A 223 -19.84 -14.10 3.29
N GLU A 224 -20.42 -13.69 2.15
CA GLU A 224 -19.81 -13.86 0.83
C GLU A 224 -18.42 -13.20 0.74
N ILE A 225 -18.26 -12.00 1.29
CA ILE A 225 -16.97 -11.30 1.35
C ILE A 225 -15.96 -12.12 2.14
N SER A 226 -16.36 -12.65 3.29
CA SER A 226 -15.47 -13.46 4.14
C SER A 226 -15.06 -14.75 3.42
N ASP A 227 -16.00 -15.41 2.74
CA ASP A 227 -15.75 -16.63 1.97
C ASP A 227 -14.82 -16.36 0.77
N TYR A 228 -15.08 -15.31 -0.02
CA TYR A 228 -14.24 -14.93 -1.16
C TYR A 228 -12.81 -14.55 -0.74
N ILE A 229 -12.65 -13.86 0.38
CA ILE A 229 -11.32 -13.54 0.93
C ILE A 229 -10.61 -14.83 1.35
N ALA A 230 -11.27 -15.70 2.11
CA ALA A 230 -10.67 -16.95 2.57
C ALA A 230 -10.23 -17.84 1.40
N ASP A 231 -11.09 -17.99 0.38
CA ASP A 231 -10.79 -18.77 -0.82
C ASP A 231 -9.56 -18.25 -1.56
N GLU A 232 -9.50 -16.95 -1.83
CA GLU A 232 -8.38 -16.38 -2.57
C GLU A 232 -7.09 -16.33 -1.74
N VAL A 233 -7.16 -16.06 -0.43
CA VAL A 233 -5.99 -16.14 0.48
C VAL A 233 -5.42 -17.55 0.51
N ASN A 234 -6.27 -18.57 0.62
CA ASN A 234 -5.82 -19.97 0.59
C ASN A 234 -5.20 -20.35 -0.75
N LYS A 235 -5.78 -19.88 -1.86
CA LYS A 235 -5.26 -20.12 -3.20
C LYS A 235 -3.87 -19.47 -3.39
N GLN A 236 -3.74 -18.18 -3.10
CA GLN A 236 -2.47 -17.44 -3.21
C GLN A 236 -1.42 -18.00 -2.27
N GLY A 237 -1.79 -18.30 -1.02
CA GLY A 237 -0.89 -18.88 -0.04
C GLY A 237 -0.45 -20.31 -0.37
N LYS A 238 -1.26 -21.09 -1.07
CA LYS A 238 -0.84 -22.39 -1.62
C LYS A 238 0.23 -22.23 -2.70
N GLU A 239 0.06 -21.24 -3.58
CA GLU A 239 1.01 -20.95 -4.65
C GLU A 239 2.35 -20.44 -4.12
N ILE A 240 2.31 -19.57 -3.11
CA ILE A 240 3.49 -18.86 -2.61
C ILE A 240 4.19 -19.62 -1.48
N PHE A 241 3.43 -20.14 -0.51
CA PHE A 241 3.96 -20.79 0.70
C PHE A 241 3.81 -22.32 0.69
N GLY A 242 3.08 -22.89 -0.26
CA GLY A 242 2.75 -24.32 -0.27
C GLY A 242 1.69 -24.72 0.76
N TYR A 243 0.99 -23.76 1.39
CA TYR A 243 0.01 -24.03 2.45
C TYR A 243 -1.42 -24.03 1.92
N ILE A 244 -2.16 -25.11 2.19
CA ILE A 244 -3.57 -25.22 1.78
C ILE A 244 -4.50 -24.37 2.67
N ASN A 245 -4.17 -24.21 3.97
CA ASN A 245 -4.97 -23.48 4.95
C ASN A 245 -4.28 -22.18 5.39
N THR A 246 -3.87 -21.35 4.43
CA THR A 246 -3.15 -20.09 4.73
C THR A 246 -3.98 -19.15 5.59
N MET A 247 -5.27 -19.01 5.31
CA MET A 247 -6.16 -18.11 6.07
C MET A 247 -6.22 -18.46 7.57
N GLU A 248 -6.27 -19.77 7.88
CA GLU A 248 -6.27 -20.26 9.27
C GLU A 248 -4.96 -19.92 9.99
N LYS A 249 -3.81 -20.12 9.32
CA LYS A 249 -2.50 -19.76 9.87
C LYS A 249 -2.39 -18.27 10.16
N LEU A 250 -2.81 -17.43 9.21
CA LEU A 250 -2.81 -15.97 9.38
C LEU A 250 -3.68 -15.55 10.57
N ALA A 251 -4.85 -16.17 10.75
CA ALA A 251 -5.70 -15.92 11.90
C ALA A 251 -5.00 -16.30 13.22
N ILE A 252 -4.40 -17.48 13.31
CA ILE A 252 -3.66 -17.93 14.51
C ILE A 252 -2.53 -16.96 14.86
N VAL A 253 -1.74 -16.54 13.86
CA VAL A 253 -0.65 -15.58 14.07
C VAL A 253 -1.16 -14.23 14.54
N LEU A 254 -2.23 -13.71 13.92
CA LEU A 254 -2.86 -12.46 14.34
C LEU A 254 -3.33 -12.53 15.80
N PHE A 255 -4.03 -13.61 16.19
CA PHE A 255 -4.48 -13.81 17.58
C PHE A 255 -3.31 -13.93 18.55
N LYS A 256 -2.25 -14.68 18.19
CA LYS A 256 -1.02 -14.80 18.99
C LYS A 256 -0.43 -13.41 19.26
N PHE A 257 -0.28 -12.58 18.24
CA PHE A 257 0.31 -11.25 18.40
C PHE A 257 -0.59 -10.27 19.13
N MET A 258 -1.90 -10.29 18.90
CA MET A 258 -2.83 -9.50 19.70
C MET A 258 -2.67 -9.81 21.19
N PHE A 259 -2.60 -11.10 21.54
CA PHE A 259 -2.38 -11.52 22.93
C PHE A 259 -1.01 -11.11 23.47
N LEU A 260 0.06 -11.24 22.68
CA LEU A 260 1.40 -10.81 23.08
C LEU A 260 1.48 -9.30 23.29
N ALA A 261 0.92 -8.51 22.38
CA ALA A 261 0.89 -7.06 22.46
C ALA A 261 0.08 -6.60 23.67
N GLU A 262 -1.06 -7.22 23.96
CA GLU A 262 -1.92 -6.87 25.10
C GLU A 262 -1.28 -7.21 26.46
N ARG A 263 -0.55 -8.32 26.57
CA ARG A 263 0.02 -8.77 27.85
C ARG A 263 1.45 -8.35 28.12
N TYR A 264 2.25 -8.23 27.08
CA TYR A 264 3.71 -8.06 27.18
C TYR A 264 4.23 -6.90 26.33
N GLY A 265 3.34 -6.25 25.56
CA GLY A 265 3.72 -5.14 24.71
C GLY A 265 4.06 -3.89 25.50
N LYS A 266 4.81 -2.99 24.85
CA LYS A 266 4.92 -1.61 25.30
C LYS A 266 3.73 -0.83 24.77
N HIS A 267 3.02 -0.12 25.65
CA HIS A 267 1.81 0.61 25.29
C HIS A 267 2.06 2.11 25.29
N PHE A 268 1.64 2.78 24.22
CA PHE A 268 1.79 4.21 24.01
C PHE A 268 0.43 4.83 23.75
N LYS A 269 0.10 5.90 24.46
CA LYS A 269 -1.04 6.74 24.10
C LYS A 269 -0.69 7.50 22.83
N LEU A 270 -1.55 7.37 21.83
CA LEU A 270 -1.58 8.24 20.68
C LEU A 270 -2.17 9.58 21.14
N GLU A 271 -1.53 10.67 20.77
CA GLU A 271 -2.13 12.00 20.93
C GLU A 271 -3.47 12.02 20.19
N GLU A 272 -4.48 12.68 20.78
CA GLU A 272 -5.86 12.67 20.28
C GLU A 272 -5.89 12.93 18.76
N CYS A 273 -6.23 11.90 17.99
CA CYS A 273 -6.66 12.10 16.62
C CYS A 273 -8.07 12.70 16.72
N HIS A 274 -8.18 14.03 16.64
CA HIS A 274 -9.47 14.65 16.36
C HIS A 274 -9.93 14.13 14.98
N ILE A 275 -10.89 13.19 14.98
CA ILE A 275 -11.51 12.64 13.77
C ILE A 275 -12.46 13.67 13.15
#